data_AF-A0A077QMR5-F1
#
_entry.id   AF-A0A077QMR5-F1
#
_cell.length_a   1.000
_cell.length_b   1.000
_cell.length_c   1.000
_cell.angle_alpha   90.00
_cell.angle_beta   90.00
_cell.angle_gamma   90.00
#
_symmetry.space_group_name_H-M   'P 1'
#
loop_
_entity.id
_entity.type
_entity.pdbx_description
1 polymer ?
#
loop_
_entity_poly.entity_id
_entity_poly.type
_entity_poly.pdbx_seq_one_letter_code
_entity_poly.pdbx_strand_id
1 'polypeptide(L)'
;MSSDGQSARPKLKVANLDGLITALCLRFEDMVQAKVTVHDSFVHYLDAVNFPEGNPTADPEQERKQVFYVDRKESETDEMVTFELASPADLEGLKIPTRQIHSVCTWCSRGWYRTGKGCDYAGNRYFDENDNPVDDPSKDKCPGRLKSCKLRFGEDESLPFGGFPGSALIRR
;
A
#
# COMPACT_ATOMS: atom_id res chain seq x y z
N MET A 1 10.80 6.45 19.77
CA MET A 1 9.61 5.59 19.87
C MET A 1 9.03 5.83 21.26
N SER A 2 8.02 6.70 21.39
CA SER A 2 7.36 6.91 22.68
C SER A 2 6.42 5.74 22.96
N SER A 3 6.45 5.23 24.19
CA SER A 3 5.80 3.98 24.63
C SER A 3 4.30 4.12 24.94
N ASP A 4 3.69 5.27 24.66
CA ASP A 4 2.33 5.61 25.13
C ASP A 4 1.22 5.30 24.10
N GLY A 5 1.52 4.56 23.03
CA GLY A 5 0.53 4.04 22.09
C GLY A 5 -0.13 5.05 21.15
N GLN A 6 -0.01 6.36 21.40
CA GLN A 6 -0.37 7.40 20.43
C GLN A 6 0.74 7.55 19.40
N SER A 7 0.42 7.32 18.12
CA SER A 7 1.36 7.62 17.04
C SER A 7 1.62 9.12 16.97
N ALA A 8 2.85 9.47 16.60
CA ALA A 8 3.24 10.87 16.46
C ALA A 8 2.37 11.56 15.39
N ARG A 9 1.78 12.70 15.75
CA ARG A 9 1.02 13.58 14.85
C ARG A 9 1.78 14.89 14.61
N PRO A 10 2.81 14.90 13.75
CA PRO A 10 3.60 16.10 13.53
C PRO A 10 2.77 17.17 12.80
N LYS A 11 3.13 18.43 13.04
CA LYS A 11 2.51 19.58 12.38
C LYS A 11 3.42 20.12 11.29
N LEU A 12 2.88 20.29 10.08
CA LEU A 12 3.56 20.92 8.96
C LEU A 12 3.01 22.33 8.77
N LYS A 13 3.87 23.35 8.89
CA LYS A 13 3.52 24.74 8.60
C LYS A 13 4.11 25.14 7.27
N VAL A 14 3.29 25.68 6.38
CA VAL A 14 3.68 26.13 5.04
C VAL A 14 3.29 27.59 4.88
N ALA A 15 4.18 28.40 4.30
CA ALA A 15 3.89 29.80 4.00
C ALA A 15 2.84 29.88 2.88
N ASN A 16 1.84 30.74 3.06
CA ASN A 16 0.72 30.94 2.14
C ASN A 16 0.96 32.14 1.21
N LEU A 17 2.11 32.16 0.54
CA LEU A 17 2.46 33.26 -0.36
C LEU A 17 1.42 33.39 -1.47
N ASP A 18 0.87 34.61 -1.62
CA ASP A 18 -0.18 34.96 -2.59
C ASP A 18 -1.45 34.07 -2.52
N GLY A 19 -1.72 33.43 -1.37
CA GLY A 19 -2.87 32.54 -1.22
C GLY A 19 -2.75 31.22 -2.00
N LEU A 20 -1.53 30.86 -2.45
CA LEU A 20 -1.31 29.65 -3.26
C LEU A 20 -1.76 28.38 -2.53
N ILE A 21 -1.41 28.26 -1.25
CA ILE A 21 -1.74 27.06 -0.47
C ILE A 21 -3.25 26.98 -0.22
N THR A 22 -3.89 28.12 0.06
CA THR A 22 -5.37 28.21 0.10
C THR A 22 -6.01 27.72 -1.18
N ALA A 23 -5.51 28.16 -2.34
CA ALA A 23 -6.03 27.72 -3.63
C ALA A 23 -5.86 26.20 -3.85
N LEU A 24 -4.73 25.63 -3.42
CA LEU A 24 -4.50 24.18 -3.46
C LEU A 24 -5.46 23.42 -2.52
N CYS A 25 -5.67 23.92 -1.31
CA CYS A 25 -6.65 23.36 -0.38
C CYS A 25 -8.05 23.35 -0.98
N LEU A 26 -8.49 24.45 -1.61
CA LEU A 26 -9.80 24.52 -2.28
C LEU A 26 -9.89 23.56 -3.48
N ARG A 27 -8.79 23.37 -4.22
CA ARG A 27 -8.76 22.52 -5.42
C ARG A 27 -8.71 21.02 -5.10
N PHE A 28 -8.04 20.65 -4.00
CA PHE A 28 -7.71 19.27 -3.64
C PHE A 28 -8.28 18.85 -2.29
N GLU A 29 -9.42 19.43 -1.89
CA GLU A 29 -10.14 19.03 -0.67
C GLU A 29 -9.24 19.05 0.58
N ASP A 30 -8.66 20.22 0.85
CA ASP A 30 -7.67 20.47 1.91
C ASP A 30 -6.41 19.60 1.85
N MET A 31 -6.15 18.98 0.68
CA MET A 31 -5.05 18.05 0.44
C MET A 31 -5.05 16.86 1.41
N VAL A 32 -6.21 16.47 1.91
CA VAL A 32 -6.36 15.32 2.81
C VAL A 32 -5.85 14.06 2.10
N GLN A 33 -5.11 13.21 2.82
CA GLN A 33 -4.37 12.05 2.32
C GLN A 33 -3.20 12.37 1.38
N ALA A 34 -2.80 13.64 1.19
CA ALA A 34 -1.58 13.95 0.47
C ALA A 34 -0.36 13.37 1.20
N LYS A 35 0.54 12.73 0.44
CA LYS A 35 1.75 12.12 0.99
C LYS A 35 2.81 13.18 1.26
N VAL A 36 3.29 13.24 2.50
CA VAL A 36 4.41 14.07 2.94
C VAL A 36 5.59 13.16 3.23
N THR A 37 6.73 13.39 2.58
CA THR A 37 7.96 12.63 2.86
C THR A 37 8.97 13.59 3.48
N VAL A 38 9.40 13.29 4.70
CA VAL A 38 10.44 14.03 5.41
C VAL A 38 11.75 13.28 5.22
N HIS A 39 12.74 14.00 4.68
CA HIS A 39 14.08 13.49 4.44
C HIS A 39 15.00 14.08 5.52
N ASP A 40 15.43 13.26 6.48
CA ASP A 40 16.39 13.67 7.50
C ASP A 40 17.79 13.27 7.03
N SER A 41 18.69 14.24 6.86
CA SER A 41 20.10 14.01 6.56
C SER A 41 20.99 14.99 7.31
N PHE A 42 22.27 14.66 7.47
CA PHE A 42 23.26 15.60 8.01
C PHE A 42 23.71 16.57 6.94
N VAL A 43 23.97 17.82 7.34
CA VAL A 43 24.36 18.90 6.42
C VAL A 43 25.53 18.51 5.51
N HIS A 44 26.52 17.77 6.02
CA HIS A 44 27.71 17.37 5.24
C HIS A 44 27.42 16.32 4.16
N TYR A 45 26.26 15.66 4.16
CA TYR A 45 25.84 14.73 3.10
C TYR A 45 25.02 15.41 2.00
N LEU A 46 24.64 16.68 2.16
CA LEU A 46 23.91 17.42 1.14
C LEU A 46 24.73 17.56 -0.16
N ASP A 47 24.04 17.71 -1.29
CA ASP A 47 24.72 17.81 -2.58
C ASP A 47 25.65 19.04 -2.70
N ALA A 48 26.56 18.99 -3.68
CA ALA A 48 27.56 20.03 -3.86
C ALA A 48 26.98 21.41 -4.21
N VAL A 49 25.76 21.50 -4.78
CA VAL A 49 25.14 22.77 -5.16
C VAL A 49 24.73 23.62 -3.96
N ASN A 50 24.59 23.00 -2.78
CA ASN A 50 24.31 23.71 -1.53
C ASN A 50 25.55 24.40 -0.93
N PHE A 51 26.76 24.21 -1.49
CA PHE A 51 28.01 24.72 -0.94
C PHE A 51 28.81 25.52 -2.00
N PRO A 52 29.26 26.76 -1.70
CA PRO A 52 30.01 27.58 -2.66
C PRO A 52 31.29 26.93 -3.21
N GLU A 53 31.95 26.09 -2.40
CA GLU A 53 33.19 25.37 -2.78
C GLU A 53 32.92 23.91 -3.21
N GLY A 54 31.64 23.53 -3.35
CA GLY A 54 31.21 22.15 -3.53
C GLY A 54 31.23 21.35 -2.23
N ASN A 55 30.89 20.06 -2.32
CA ASN A 55 30.88 19.16 -1.18
C ASN A 55 31.45 17.77 -1.52
N PRO A 56 32.68 17.43 -1.09
CA PRO A 56 33.29 16.13 -1.35
C PRO A 56 32.71 15.00 -0.50
N THR A 57 31.96 15.31 0.56
CA THR A 57 31.31 14.32 1.43
C THR A 57 29.82 14.14 1.11
N ALA A 58 29.34 14.72 0.00
CA ALA A 58 27.96 14.55 -0.45
C ALA A 58 27.65 13.06 -0.64
N ASP A 59 26.57 12.59 -0.03
CA ASP A 59 26.11 11.20 -0.14
C ASP A 59 24.57 11.14 -0.11
N PRO A 60 23.93 10.91 -1.26
CA PRO A 60 22.46 10.85 -1.34
C PRO A 60 21.87 9.60 -0.65
N GLU A 61 22.67 8.60 -0.29
CA GLU A 61 22.19 7.41 0.42
C GLU A 61 22.09 7.64 1.94
N GLN A 62 22.79 8.66 2.47
CA GLN A 62 22.79 8.99 3.90
C GLN A 62 21.59 9.84 4.30
N GLU A 63 20.40 9.26 4.17
CA GLU A 63 19.15 9.88 4.58
C GLU A 63 18.21 8.90 5.29
N ARG A 64 17.46 9.42 6.27
CA ARG A 64 16.33 8.71 6.87
C ARG A 64 15.04 9.29 6.33
N LYS A 65 14.27 8.47 5.62
CA LYS A 65 12.95 8.83 5.09
C LYS A 65 11.85 8.49 6.07
N GLN A 66 11.02 9.48 6.37
CA GLN A 66 9.78 9.29 7.11
C GLN A 66 8.61 9.67 6.22
N VAL A 67 7.60 8.81 6.14
CA VAL A 67 6.40 9.04 5.33
C VAL A 67 5.24 9.32 6.26
N PHE A 68 4.57 10.44 6.00
CA PHE A 68 3.34 10.87 6.65
C PHE A 68 2.28 11.19 5.60
N TYR A 69 1.05 11.35 6.05
CA TYR A 69 -0.07 11.80 5.24
C TYR A 69 -0.74 12.99 5.91
N VAL A 70 -1.25 13.93 5.12
CA VAL A 70 -2.09 15.01 5.65
C VAL A 70 -3.39 14.41 6.18
N ASP A 71 -3.64 14.55 7.47
CA ASP A 71 -4.88 14.10 8.12
C ASP A 71 -5.96 15.18 7.97
N ARG A 72 -5.63 16.42 8.36
CA ARG A 72 -6.50 17.59 8.23
C ARG A 72 -5.72 18.89 8.20
N LYS A 73 -6.36 19.94 7.66
CA LYS A 73 -5.94 21.32 7.85
C LYS A 73 -6.33 21.77 9.26
N GLU A 74 -5.35 22.12 10.09
CA GLU A 74 -5.58 22.56 11.46
C GLU A 74 -5.95 24.05 11.50
N SER A 75 -5.23 24.88 10.75
CA SER A 75 -5.48 26.32 10.69
C SER A 75 -5.00 26.92 9.39
N GLU A 76 -5.58 28.06 9.03
CA GLU A 76 -5.28 28.80 7.82
C GLU A 76 -5.31 30.30 8.13
N THR A 77 -4.25 31.00 7.71
CA THR A 77 -4.14 32.45 7.70
C THR A 77 -3.60 32.92 6.35
N ASP A 78 -3.67 34.23 6.10
CA ASP A 78 -3.14 34.84 4.86
C ASP A 78 -1.62 34.60 4.70
N GLU A 79 -0.90 34.37 5.80
CA GLU A 79 0.55 34.15 5.77
C GLU A 79 0.95 32.67 5.87
N MET A 80 0.15 31.82 6.50
CA MET A 80 0.53 30.44 6.80
C MET A 80 -0.66 29.48 6.83
N VAL A 81 -0.43 28.24 6.39
CA VAL A 81 -1.35 27.12 6.56
C VAL A 81 -0.68 26.03 7.38
N THR A 82 -1.37 25.53 8.40
CA THR A 82 -0.88 24.45 9.26
C THR A 82 -1.66 23.17 9.00
N PHE A 83 -0.95 22.10 8.68
CA PHE A 83 -1.48 20.75 8.50
C PHE A 83 -1.09 19.86 9.66
N GLU A 84 -2.04 19.06 10.13
CA GLU A 84 -1.77 17.93 11.02
C GLU A 84 -1.49 16.70 10.16
N LEU A 85 -0.37 16.03 10.43
CA LEU A 85 0.02 14.83 9.70
C LEU A 85 -0.23 13.58 10.53
N ALA A 86 -0.58 12.49 9.87
CA ALA A 86 -0.74 11.17 10.46
C ALA A 86 0.30 10.18 9.89
N SER A 87 0.65 9.19 10.70
CA SER A 87 1.44 8.06 10.22
C SER A 87 0.59 7.18 9.28
N PRO A 88 1.21 6.39 8.38
CA PRO A 88 0.49 5.48 7.51
C PRO A 88 -0.38 4.45 8.25
N ALA A 89 -0.04 4.14 9.52
CA ALA A 89 -0.78 3.19 10.35
C ALA A 89 -2.04 3.81 10.99
N ASP A 90 -2.08 5.14 11.11
CA ASP A 90 -3.14 5.88 11.80
C ASP A 90 -4.11 6.57 10.84
N LEU A 91 -3.86 6.49 9.53
CA LEU A 91 -4.72 7.12 8.53
C LEU A 91 -6.09 6.43 8.52
N GLU A 92 -7.12 7.18 8.90
CA GLU A 92 -8.51 6.69 8.87
C GLU A 92 -8.89 6.27 7.44
N GLY A 93 -9.52 5.09 7.32
CA GLY A 93 -9.96 4.51 6.05
C GLY A 93 -9.04 3.42 5.47
N LEU A 94 -7.80 3.29 5.94
CA LEU A 94 -6.91 2.18 5.57
C LEU A 94 -6.96 1.08 6.63
N LYS A 95 -7.70 0.00 6.36
CA LYS A 95 -7.72 -1.19 7.23
C LYS A 95 -6.45 -2.03 6.99
N ILE A 96 -5.50 -1.94 7.90
CA ILE A 96 -4.45 -2.95 8.07
C ILE A 96 -5.03 -4.00 9.03
N PRO A 97 -5.63 -5.10 8.53
CA PRO A 97 -5.05 -6.06 7.58
C PRO A 97 -5.79 -6.13 6.23
N THR A 98 -5.04 -6.17 5.13
CA THR A 98 -5.62 -6.32 3.77
C THR A 98 -6.21 -7.73 3.50
N ARG A 99 -5.97 -8.69 4.39
CA ARG A 99 -6.40 -10.10 4.23
C ARG A 99 -7.50 -10.42 5.24
N GLN A 100 -8.72 -10.56 4.74
CA GLN A 100 -9.85 -11.03 5.54
C GLN A 100 -9.85 -12.56 5.63
N ILE A 101 -10.22 -13.08 6.81
CA ILE A 101 -10.43 -14.52 7.01
C ILE A 101 -11.71 -14.91 6.27
N HIS A 102 -11.54 -15.51 5.09
CA HIS A 102 -12.64 -15.99 4.26
C HIS A 102 -12.21 -17.28 3.55
N SER A 103 -13.18 -18.07 3.09
CA SER A 103 -12.95 -19.38 2.46
C SER A 103 -12.51 -19.33 1.00
N VAL A 104 -12.46 -18.14 0.39
CA VAL A 104 -12.03 -17.95 -1.01
C VAL A 104 -10.54 -17.61 -1.07
N CYS A 105 -9.88 -17.99 -2.16
CA CYS A 105 -8.47 -17.76 -2.38
C CYS A 105 -8.19 -16.26 -2.60
N THR A 106 -7.47 -15.63 -1.67
CA THR A 106 -7.05 -14.23 -1.79
C THR A 106 -6.26 -13.97 -3.08
N TRP A 107 -5.43 -14.92 -3.52
CA TRP A 107 -4.64 -14.78 -4.75
C TRP A 107 -5.56 -14.64 -5.97
N CYS A 108 -6.59 -15.47 -6.03
CA CYS A 108 -7.58 -15.41 -7.10
C CYS A 108 -8.40 -14.11 -7.04
N SER A 109 -8.92 -13.75 -5.86
CA SER A 109 -9.74 -12.55 -5.67
C SER A 109 -9.00 -11.24 -6.00
N ARG A 110 -7.66 -11.24 -5.95
CA ARG A 110 -6.81 -10.10 -6.32
C ARG A 110 -6.32 -10.16 -7.78
N GLY A 111 -6.76 -11.12 -8.58
CA GLY A 111 -6.30 -11.31 -9.95
C GLY A 111 -4.86 -11.81 -10.05
N TRP A 112 -4.33 -12.45 -9.00
CA TRP A 112 -2.97 -12.99 -8.95
C TRP A 112 -2.93 -14.49 -9.28
N TYR A 113 -3.93 -15.00 -9.98
CA TYR A 113 -3.93 -16.37 -10.47
C TYR A 113 -2.84 -16.55 -11.54
N ARG A 114 -1.96 -17.56 -11.36
CA ARG A 114 -0.81 -17.89 -12.24
C ARG A 114 0.23 -16.78 -12.42
N THR A 115 0.26 -15.78 -11.54
CA THR A 115 1.21 -14.67 -11.63
C THR A 115 2.50 -14.90 -10.85
N GLY A 116 2.58 -15.96 -10.03
CA GLY A 116 3.65 -16.16 -9.05
C GLY A 116 3.58 -15.23 -7.84
N LYS A 117 2.59 -14.32 -7.78
CA LYS A 117 2.30 -13.50 -6.59
C LYS A 117 1.35 -14.25 -5.66
N GLY A 118 1.86 -15.35 -5.08
CA GLY A 118 1.17 -16.20 -4.12
C GLY A 118 0.45 -17.42 -4.72
N CYS A 119 0.05 -17.38 -5.99
CA CYS A 119 -0.43 -18.55 -6.71
C CYS A 119 0.60 -18.99 -7.76
N ASP A 120 1.24 -20.13 -7.49
CA ASP A 120 2.34 -20.66 -8.28
C ASP A 120 1.86 -21.67 -9.34
N TYR A 121 0.60 -21.57 -9.76
CA TYR A 121 0.04 -22.52 -10.72
C TYR A 121 0.59 -22.28 -12.13
N ALA A 122 1.62 -23.04 -12.49
CA ALA A 122 2.23 -23.04 -13.82
C ALA A 122 1.85 -24.26 -14.68
N GLY A 123 0.90 -25.09 -14.24
CA GLY A 123 0.48 -26.30 -14.96
C GLY A 123 -0.35 -26.03 -16.21
N ASN A 124 -0.50 -27.05 -17.05
CA ASN A 124 -1.22 -27.00 -18.34
C ASN A 124 -2.67 -27.52 -18.27
N ARG A 125 -3.25 -27.66 -17.07
CA ARG A 125 -4.65 -28.07 -16.90
C ARG A 125 -5.50 -26.82 -16.74
N TYR A 126 -6.40 -26.58 -17.69
CA TYR A 126 -7.23 -25.39 -17.71
C TYR A 126 -8.66 -25.73 -17.33
N PHE A 127 -9.31 -24.85 -16.57
CA PHE A 127 -10.73 -25.01 -16.22
C PHE A 127 -11.46 -23.68 -16.31
N ASP A 128 -12.73 -23.73 -16.70
CA ASP A 128 -13.60 -22.56 -16.66
C ASP A 128 -13.97 -22.15 -15.21
N GLU A 129 -14.74 -21.07 -15.07
CA GLU A 129 -15.21 -20.55 -13.77
C GLU A 129 -16.07 -21.55 -12.97
N ASN A 130 -16.60 -22.57 -13.64
CA ASN A 130 -17.42 -23.62 -13.04
C ASN A 130 -16.64 -24.92 -12.79
N ASP A 131 -15.30 -24.90 -12.91
CA ASP A 131 -14.42 -26.06 -12.77
C ASP A 131 -14.60 -27.13 -13.87
N ASN A 132 -15.17 -26.79 -15.03
CA ASN A 132 -15.19 -27.70 -16.18
C ASN A 132 -13.85 -27.62 -16.93
N PRO A 133 -13.29 -28.75 -17.38
CA PRO A 133 -12.04 -28.76 -18.14
C PRO A 133 -12.22 -28.02 -19.47
N VAL A 134 -11.23 -27.21 -19.83
CA VAL A 134 -11.17 -26.52 -21.12
C VAL A 134 -9.81 -26.77 -21.77
N ASP A 135 -9.79 -26.85 -23.10
CA ASP A 135 -8.54 -27.05 -23.86
C ASP A 135 -7.90 -25.71 -24.25
N ASP A 136 -8.69 -24.64 -24.26
CA ASP A 136 -8.27 -23.28 -24.63
C ASP A 136 -7.72 -22.53 -23.40
N PRO A 137 -6.41 -22.18 -23.36
CA PRO A 137 -5.81 -21.47 -22.24
C PRO A 137 -6.44 -20.10 -21.96
N SER A 138 -7.04 -19.46 -22.98
CA SER A 138 -7.67 -18.14 -22.82
C SER A 138 -8.96 -18.18 -22.00
N LYS A 139 -9.54 -19.37 -21.85
CA LYS A 139 -10.77 -19.61 -21.08
C LYS A 139 -10.52 -20.09 -19.66
N ASP A 140 -9.25 -20.26 -19.27
CA ASP A 140 -8.87 -20.67 -17.93
C ASP A 140 -9.19 -19.58 -16.91
N LYS A 141 -10.13 -19.87 -16.00
CA LYS A 141 -10.55 -18.98 -14.93
C LYS A 141 -10.62 -19.75 -13.63
N CYS A 142 -9.79 -19.35 -12.67
CA CYS A 142 -9.91 -19.87 -11.31
C CYS A 142 -11.09 -19.17 -10.60
N PRO A 143 -12.05 -19.90 -10.00
CA PRO A 143 -13.09 -19.30 -9.16
C PRO A 143 -12.66 -19.12 -7.70
N GLY A 144 -11.39 -19.42 -7.37
CA GLY A 144 -10.81 -19.20 -6.05
C GLY A 144 -11.26 -20.19 -4.96
N ARG A 145 -11.83 -21.34 -5.32
CA ARG A 145 -12.25 -22.37 -4.34
C ARG A 145 -11.12 -23.36 -4.06
N LEU A 146 -11.16 -24.01 -2.90
CA LEU A 146 -10.15 -25.03 -2.54
C LEU A 146 -10.20 -26.21 -3.51
N LYS A 147 -11.40 -26.66 -3.90
CA LYS A 147 -11.60 -27.72 -4.89
C LYS A 147 -10.96 -27.38 -6.24
N SER A 148 -11.11 -26.15 -6.70
CA SER A 148 -10.49 -25.67 -7.94
C SER A 148 -8.95 -25.70 -7.89
N CYS A 149 -8.38 -25.46 -6.71
CA CYS A 149 -6.96 -25.60 -6.46
C CYS A 149 -6.52 -27.07 -6.57
N LYS A 150 -7.29 -27.99 -5.98
CA LYS A 150 -7.05 -29.44 -6.07
C LYS A 150 -7.09 -29.99 -7.50
N LEU A 151 -8.03 -29.53 -8.32
CA LEU A 151 -8.09 -29.91 -9.75
C LEU A 151 -6.80 -29.53 -10.52
N ARG A 152 -6.18 -28.41 -10.10
CA ARG A 152 -5.00 -27.83 -10.75
C ARG A 152 -3.71 -28.45 -10.25
N PHE A 153 -3.51 -28.54 -8.94
CA PHE A 153 -2.27 -29.02 -8.32
C PHE A 153 -2.29 -30.54 -8.03
N GLY A 154 -3.46 -31.14 -7.86
CA GLY A 154 -3.62 -32.50 -7.34
C GLY A 154 -4.37 -32.50 -6.00
N GLU A 155 -5.03 -33.62 -5.69
CA GLU A 155 -5.81 -33.77 -4.44
C GLU A 155 -4.92 -33.87 -3.19
N ASP A 156 -3.75 -34.50 -3.32
CA ASP A 156 -2.84 -34.82 -2.22
C ASP A 156 -1.57 -33.94 -2.17
N GLU A 157 -1.46 -33.00 -3.09
CA GLU A 157 -0.31 -32.09 -3.19
C GLU A 157 -0.47 -30.87 -2.27
N SER A 158 0.66 -30.24 -1.92
CA SER A 158 0.65 -28.98 -1.19
C SER A 158 -0.03 -27.90 -2.04
N LEU A 159 -1.14 -27.36 -1.54
CA LEU A 159 -1.92 -26.35 -2.25
C LEU A 159 -1.48 -24.95 -1.83
N PRO A 160 -0.98 -24.09 -2.74
CA PRO A 160 -0.72 -22.67 -2.46
C PRO A 160 -2.03 -21.87 -2.40
N PHE A 161 -2.93 -22.27 -1.50
CA PHE A 161 -4.27 -21.70 -1.35
C PHE A 161 -4.25 -20.46 -0.44
N GLY A 162 -4.70 -19.33 -0.99
CA GLY A 162 -4.69 -18.03 -0.29
C GLY A 162 -5.90 -17.79 0.63
N GLY A 163 -6.75 -18.77 0.87
CA GLY A 163 -7.95 -18.65 1.72
C GLY A 163 -7.84 -19.45 3.01
N PHE A 164 -8.88 -19.36 3.84
CA PHE A 164 -9.01 -20.10 5.10
C PHE A 164 -10.18 -21.08 4.98
N PRO A 165 -9.97 -22.33 4.53
CA PRO A 165 -11.06 -23.29 4.28
C PRO A 165 -11.92 -23.58 5.53
N GLY A 166 -11.33 -23.48 6.72
CA GLY A 166 -12.04 -23.69 8.00
C GLY A 166 -12.98 -22.55 8.40
N SER A 167 -12.93 -21.40 7.72
CA SER A 167 -13.77 -20.24 8.05
C SER A 167 -15.22 -20.36 7.55
N ALA A 168 -15.49 -21.28 6.62
CA ALA A 168 -16.85 -21.52 6.11
C ALA A 168 -17.45 -22.79 6.72
N LEU A 169 -18.64 -22.64 7.32
CA LEU A 169 -19.47 -23.75 7.78
C LEU A 169 -19.92 -24.66 6.61
N ILE A 170 -20.12 -24.08 5.43
CA ILE A 170 -20.50 -24.79 4.21
C ILE A 170 -19.32 -24.72 3.22
N ARG A 171 -18.73 -25.87 2.93
CA ARG A 171 -17.66 -26.01 1.93
C ARG A 171 -18.31 -26.12 0.54
N ARG A 172 -17.98 -25.21 -0.38
CA ARG A 172 -18.40 -25.24 -1.79
C ARG A 172 -17.19 -25.43 -2.70
#